data_AF-A0A2V8JCT4-F1
#
_entry.id   AF-A0A2V8JCT4-F1
#
_cell.length_a   1.000
_cell.length_b   1.000
_cell.length_c   1.000
_cell.angle_alpha   90.00
_cell.angle_beta   90.00
_cell.angle_gamma   90.00
#
_symmetry.space_group_name_H-M   'P 1'
#
loop_
_entity.id
_entity.type
_entity.pdbx_description
1 polymer ?
#
loop_
_entity_poly.entity_id
_entity_poly.type
_entity_poly.pdbx_seq_one_letter_code
_entity_poly.pdbx_strand_id
1 'polypeptide(L)' 'MSKTKTAKLFRNGRSQAVRLPREFRFEGDEVRIRRVGEGVLLEPVISDSR' A
#
# COMPACT_ATOMS: atom_id res chain seq x y z
N MET A 1 12.67 12.67 8.71
CA MET A 1 11.47 12.40 9.54
C MET A 1 10.50 11.56 8.73
N SER A 2 9.87 10.54 9.34
CA SER A 2 8.82 9.78 8.66
C SER A 2 7.61 10.68 8.41
N LYS A 3 7.13 10.74 7.16
CA LYS A 3 5.88 11.44 6.84
C LYS A 3 4.72 10.53 7.24
N THR A 4 3.85 11.01 8.12
CA THR A 4 2.65 10.28 8.56
C THR A 4 1.41 10.97 8.04
N LYS A 5 0.46 10.20 7.51
CA LYS A 5 -0.87 10.68 7.12
C LYS A 5 -1.90 9.59 7.34
N THR A 6 -3.11 9.97 7.70
CA THR A 6 -4.24 9.04 7.74
C THR A 6 -4.73 8.75 6.32
N ALA A 7 -5.23 7.55 6.10
CA ALA A 7 -5.81 7.11 4.85
C ALA A 7 -7.20 6.53 5.10
N LYS A 8 -8.10 6.67 4.12
CA LYS A 8 -9.46 6.17 4.24
C LYS A 8 -9.50 4.68 3.90
N LEU A 9 -10.06 3.89 4.81
CA LEU A 9 -10.48 2.52 4.54
C LEU A 9 -11.81 2.53 3.77
N PHE A 10 -11.93 1.65 2.79
CA PHE A 10 -13.15 1.46 2.01
C PHE A 10 -13.28 -0.01 1.59
N ARG A 11 -14.40 -0.33 0.95
CA ARG A 11 -14.67 -1.67 0.41
C ARG A 11 -14.47 -1.67 -1.10
N ASN A 12 -13.77 -2.66 -1.63
CA ASN A 12 -13.70 -2.96 -3.04
C ASN A 12 -14.30 -4.37 -3.26
N GLY A 13 -15.59 -4.42 -3.61
CA GLY A 13 -16.36 -5.65 -3.58
C GLY A 13 -16.37 -6.31 -2.19
N ARG A 14 -15.91 -7.56 -2.11
CA ARG A 14 -15.82 -8.34 -0.85
C ARG A 14 -14.52 -8.06 -0.07
N SER A 15 -13.62 -7.24 -0.59
CA SER A 15 -12.31 -6.96 0.01
C SER A 15 -12.29 -5.61 0.75
N GLN A 16 -11.41 -5.50 1.75
CA GLN A 16 -11.04 -4.23 2.35
C GLN A 16 -9.93 -3.58 1.51
N ALA A 17 -9.99 -2.26 1.36
CA ALA A 17 -9.00 -1.48 0.62
C ALA A 17 -8.64 -0.19 1.35
N VAL A 18 -7.44 0.33 1.10
CA VAL A 18 -6.94 1.62 1.60
C VAL A 18 -6.79 2.56 0.41
N ARG A 19 -7.29 3.79 0.50
CA ARG A 19 -6.99 4.83 -0.49
C ARG A 19 -5.63 5.46 -0.16
N LEU A 20 -4.59 5.09 -0.89
CA LEU A 20 -3.26 5.68 -0.72
C LEU A 20 -3.28 7.17 -1.12
N PRO A 21 -2.86 8.09 -0.21
CA PRO A 21 -2.60 9.47 -0.57
C PRO A 21 -1.54 9.55 -1.66
N ARG A 22 -1.55 10.62 -2.47
CA ARG A 22 -0.71 10.75 -3.67
C ARG A 22 0.78 10.54 -3.36
N GLU A 23 1.24 11.04 -2.22
CA GLU A 23 2.63 10.97 -1.75
C GLU A 23 3.07 9.58 -1.27
N PHE A 24 2.14 8.61 -1.14
CA PHE A 24 2.42 7.22 -0.75
C PHE A 24 2.02 6.21 -1.84
N ARG A 25 1.76 6.67 -3.08
CA ARG A 25 1.48 5.77 -4.20
C ARG A 25 2.75 5.04 -4.62
N PHE A 26 2.59 3.78 -4.99
CA PHE A 26 3.66 2.96 -5.57
C PHE A 26 3.67 3.11 -7.10
N GLU A 27 4.83 2.86 -7.70
CA GLU A 27 4.93 2.54 -9.12
C GLU A 27 4.58 1.06 -9.35
N GLY A 28 4.10 0.72 -10.54
CA GLY A 28 3.63 -0.63 -10.87
C GLY A 28 2.19 -0.91 -10.43
N ASP A 29 1.82 -2.18 -10.46
CA ASP A 29 0.48 -2.70 -10.19
C ASP A 29 0.42 -3.64 -8.97
N GLU A 30 1.58 -4.10 -8.47
CA GLU A 30 1.69 -5.06 -7.39
C GLU A 30 2.58 -4.60 -6.23
N VAL A 31 2.21 -5.04 -5.02
CA VAL A 31 2.98 -4.84 -3.79
C VAL A 31 3.07 -6.15 -3.02
N ARG A 32 4.22 -6.38 -2.38
CA ARG A 32 4.39 -7.42 -1.36
C ARG A 32 3.86 -6.89 -0.03
N ILE A 33 3.08 -7.71 0.66
CA ILE A 33 2.53 -7.41 1.99
C ILE A 33 3.11 -8.35 3.05
N ARG A 34 3.52 -7.80 4.20
CA ARG A 34 3.90 -8.59 5.39
C ARG A 34 3.43 -7.93 6.68
N ARG A 35 3.09 -8.75 7.69
CA ARG A 35 2.70 -8.25 9.01
C ARG A 35 3.94 -7.80 9.80
N VAL A 36 3.86 -6.63 10.44
CA VAL A 36 4.92 -6.08 11.29
C VAL A 36 4.27 -5.43 12.51
N GLY A 37 4.44 -6.03 13.69
CA GLY A 37 3.72 -5.62 14.90
C GLY A 37 2.20 -5.60 14.66
N GLU A 38 1.56 -4.50 15.06
CA GLU A 38 0.12 -4.27 14.88
C GLU A 38 -0.28 -3.85 13.45
N GLY A 39 0.70 -3.69 12.54
CA GLY A 39 0.49 -3.17 11.19
C GLY A 39 0.88 -4.14 10.08
N VAL A 40 0.84 -3.61 8.85
CA VAL A 40 1.38 -4.26 7.66
C VAL A 40 2.38 -3.33 6.99
N LEU A 41 3.45 -3.90 6.45
CA LEU A 41 4.36 -3.22 5.54
C LEU A 41 4.01 -3.61 4.11
N LEU A 42 3.93 -2.61 3.24
CA LEU A 42 3.77 -2.75 1.80
C LEU A 42 5.06 -2.32 1.10
N GLU A 43 5.58 -3.18 0.22
CA GLU A 43 6.81 -2.94 -0.54
C GLU A 43 6.48 -3.15 -2.04
N PRO A 44 6.89 -2.27 -2.96
CA PRO A 44 6.58 -2.45 -4.38
C PRO A 44 7.21 -3.73 -4.91
N VAL A 45 6.48 -4.44 -5.77
CA VAL A 45 7.08 -5.47 -6.62
C VAL A 45 7.44 -4.77 -7.92
N ILE A 46 8.72 -4.40 -8.04
CA ILE A 46 9.24 -3.84 -9.29
C ILE A 46 9.46 -5.02 -10.23
N SER A 47 8.43 -5.32 -11.00
CA SER A 47 8.54 -6.20 -12.15
C SER A 47 9.35 -5.46 -13.21
N ASP A 48 10.67 -5.68 -13.22
CA ASP A 48 11.56 -5.18 -14.26
C ASP A 48 11.18 -5.87 -15.57
N SER A 49 10.20 -5.29 -16.25
CA SER A 49 9.82 -5.66 -17.60
C SER A 49 10.87 -4.99 -18.47
N ARG A 50 11.85 -5.78 -18.94
CA ARG A 50 12.80 -5.36 -19.97
C ARG A 50 12.12 -4.62 -21.12
#